data_AF-A0A3A4AWM0-F1
#
_entry.id   AF-A0A3A4AWM0-F1
#
_cell.length_a   1.000
_cell.length_b   1.000
_cell.length_c   1.000
_cell.angle_alpha   90.00
_cell.angle_beta   90.00
_cell.angle_gamma   90.00
#
_symmetry.space_group_name_H-M   'P 1'
#
loop_
_entity.id
_entity.type
_entity.pdbx_description
1 polymer ?
#
loop_
_entity_poly.entity_id
_entity_poly.type
_entity_poly.pdbx_seq_one_letter_code
_entity_poly.pdbx_strand_id
1 'polypeptide(L)'
;MKTVLDARMTLSGRHLRAFAEIGVHVAGLPGAAGGRAAMTALRQVVPLEAYEFVAYDPATGLHESLVSDGYPRVDEDAAEEFTRLESYRELMRRRTPVPMDPGTVYYRRHLEPYGWRAGLTAALFLPEGRYTGLLHLNARDPDAFGETTLMVISAVCPALAQVTDLTRCVVEPLGLPSGFSAVAFERSGRRRPVAGWPESEVIAAEPAMAELAREFIDSRELGRRGLWLAGDGEWREVRLLRAGVGLHGSIQGVIIAERRRGLPYGLTYRELEVLSRVARGDSNPQIAEALVLSVRTVTTHLERIFTKLGCDSRTRLTAKALAEGLQTLTLPPS
;
A
#
# COMPACT_ATOMS: atom_id res chain seq x y z
N MET A 1 17.37 13.32 26.32
CA MET A 1 18.32 12.32 25.78
C MET A 1 19.46 12.22 26.79
N LYS A 2 19.73 11.04 27.38
CA LYS A 2 20.10 10.80 28.81
C LYS A 2 18.81 10.88 29.65
N THR A 3 18.20 9.79 30.13
CA THR A 3 18.69 8.85 31.14
C THR A 3 17.80 7.59 31.15
N VAL A 4 18.09 6.59 30.31
CA VAL A 4 17.55 5.19 30.39
C VAL A 4 18.53 4.17 29.78
N LEU A 5 19.51 4.62 28.97
CA LEU A 5 20.44 3.75 28.23
C LEU A 5 21.60 3.12 29.04
N ASP A 6 21.67 3.28 30.37
CA ASP A 6 22.74 2.71 31.20
C ASP A 6 22.41 1.37 31.87
N ALA A 7 21.21 0.80 31.62
CA ALA A 7 20.94 -0.57 32.01
C ALA A 7 21.71 -1.52 31.06
N ARG A 8 22.81 -2.10 31.54
CA ARG A 8 23.51 -3.20 30.85
C ARG A 8 22.58 -4.41 30.76
N MET A 9 21.84 -4.49 29.66
CA MET A 9 20.97 -5.61 29.33
C MET A 9 21.80 -6.88 29.15
N THR A 10 21.62 -7.87 30.04
CA THR A 10 22.19 -9.21 29.83
C THR A 10 21.23 -10.02 28.98
N LEU A 11 21.25 -9.80 27.67
CA LEU A 11 20.46 -10.61 26.74
C LEU A 11 21.01 -12.04 26.72
N SER A 12 20.16 -13.00 27.07
CA SER A 12 20.48 -14.42 26.83
C SER A 12 20.55 -14.70 25.32
N GLY A 13 21.25 -15.76 24.93
CA GLY A 13 21.30 -16.22 23.53
C GLY A 13 19.92 -16.51 22.92
N ARG A 14 18.92 -16.81 23.76
CA ARG A 14 17.52 -16.99 23.34
C ARG A 14 16.90 -15.68 22.85
N HIS A 15 17.17 -14.57 23.52
CA HIS A 15 16.68 -13.25 23.09
C HIS A 15 17.31 -12.81 21.78
N LEU A 16 18.63 -12.98 21.63
CA LEU A 16 19.34 -12.63 20.39
C LEU A 16 18.81 -13.42 19.19
N ARG A 17 18.52 -14.72 19.38
CA ARG A 17 17.91 -15.56 18.34
C ARG A 17 16.52 -15.05 17.95
N ALA A 18 15.66 -14.79 18.95
CA ALA A 18 14.33 -14.26 18.69
C ALA A 18 14.38 -12.93 17.92
N PHE A 19 15.32 -12.04 18.24
CA PHE A 19 15.45 -10.76 17.53
C PHE A 19 15.86 -10.95 16.07
N ALA A 20 16.78 -11.87 15.81
CA ALA A 20 17.20 -12.19 14.44
C ALA A 20 16.02 -12.79 13.64
N GLU A 21 15.28 -13.74 14.22
CA GLU A 21 14.09 -14.34 13.59
C GLU A 21 13.01 -13.29 13.30
N ILE A 22 12.70 -12.41 14.25
CA ILE A 22 11.77 -11.28 14.05
C ILE A 22 12.21 -10.43 12.86
N GLY A 23 13.48 -10.02 12.81
CA GLY A 23 14.01 -9.21 11.72
C GLY A 23 13.87 -9.90 10.36
N VAL A 24 14.22 -11.19 10.28
CA VAL A 24 14.10 -12.00 9.05
C VAL A 24 12.64 -12.12 8.61
N HIS A 25 11.72 -12.41 9.54
CA HIS A 25 10.31 -12.60 9.21
C HIS A 25 9.65 -11.31 8.73
N VAL A 26 9.89 -10.20 9.41
CA VAL A 26 9.29 -8.93 9.02
C VAL A 26 9.87 -8.41 7.69
N ALA A 27 11.16 -8.62 7.45
CA ALA A 27 11.79 -8.24 6.18
C ALA A 27 11.31 -9.14 5.02
N GLY A 28 11.23 -10.46 5.24
CA GLY A 28 10.98 -11.45 4.20
C GLY A 28 9.51 -11.75 3.90
N LEU A 29 8.59 -11.46 4.82
CA LEU A 29 7.16 -11.72 4.65
C LEU A 29 6.33 -10.44 4.75
N PRO A 30 5.29 -10.28 3.92
CA PRO A 30 4.46 -9.08 3.92
C PRO A 30 3.44 -9.04 5.07
N GLY A 31 3.17 -7.84 5.57
CA GLY A 31 2.04 -7.49 6.45
C GLY A 31 1.76 -8.51 7.56
N ALA A 32 0.51 -8.98 7.62
CA ALA A 32 0.02 -9.89 8.66
C ALA A 32 0.78 -11.23 8.75
N ALA A 33 1.32 -11.74 7.64
CA ALA A 33 2.09 -12.99 7.65
C ALA A 33 3.45 -12.80 8.35
N GLY A 34 4.15 -11.71 8.05
CA GLY A 34 5.38 -11.33 8.75
C GLY A 34 5.12 -11.03 10.22
N GLY A 35 4.01 -10.35 10.54
CA GLY A 35 3.57 -10.10 11.91
C GLY A 35 3.36 -11.37 12.73
N ARG A 36 2.60 -12.36 12.21
CA ARG A 36 2.37 -13.64 12.91
C ARG A 36 3.67 -14.42 13.15
N ALA A 37 4.54 -14.48 12.16
CA ALA A 37 5.82 -15.17 12.28
C ALA A 37 6.74 -14.48 13.30
N ALA A 38 6.81 -13.15 13.28
CA ALA A 38 7.56 -12.37 14.26
C ALA A 38 7.04 -12.60 15.70
N MET A 39 5.71 -12.62 15.89
CA MET A 39 5.13 -12.87 17.22
C MET A 39 5.33 -14.30 17.71
N THR A 40 5.45 -15.27 16.81
CA THR A 40 5.82 -16.65 17.16
C THR A 40 7.21 -16.69 17.80
N ALA A 41 8.18 -15.96 17.25
CA ALA A 41 9.51 -15.82 17.84
C ALA A 41 9.47 -15.01 19.15
N LEU A 42 8.72 -13.91 19.20
CA LEU A 42 8.62 -13.06 20.39
C LEU A 42 8.01 -13.79 21.60
N ARG A 43 6.97 -14.62 21.39
CA ARG A 43 6.34 -15.46 22.42
C ARG A 43 7.30 -16.44 23.09
N GLN A 44 8.43 -16.75 22.47
CA GLN A 44 9.45 -17.60 23.11
C GLN A 44 10.21 -16.88 24.22
N VAL A 45 10.19 -15.55 24.24
CA VAL A 45 11.01 -14.73 25.14
C VAL A 45 10.20 -13.71 25.94
N VAL A 46 8.94 -13.47 25.56
CA VAL A 46 8.00 -12.62 26.29
C VAL A 46 6.79 -13.47 26.72
N PRO A 47 6.39 -13.44 28.01
CA PRO A 47 5.26 -14.21 28.51
C PRO A 47 3.93 -13.52 28.15
N LEU A 48 3.55 -13.64 26.88
CA LEU A 48 2.30 -13.11 26.36
C LEU A 48 1.44 -14.24 25.80
N GLU A 49 0.13 -14.12 26.01
CA GLU A 49 -0.86 -15.08 25.51
C GLU A 49 -1.62 -14.49 24.32
N ALA A 50 -1.87 -13.19 24.33
CA ALA A 50 -2.56 -12.49 23.24
C ALA A 50 -1.78 -11.27 22.76
N TYR A 51 -1.92 -10.97 21.48
CA TYR A 51 -1.37 -9.76 20.88
C TYR A 51 -2.24 -9.24 19.76
N GLU A 52 -2.12 -7.95 19.49
CA GLU A 52 -2.77 -7.27 18.39
C GLU A 52 -1.85 -6.18 17.83
N PHE A 53 -1.62 -6.25 16.53
CA PHE A 53 -1.08 -5.13 15.77
C PHE A 53 -2.22 -4.27 15.28
N VAL A 54 -2.10 -2.97 15.55
CA VAL A 54 -3.05 -1.96 15.12
C VAL A 54 -2.30 -1.01 14.20
N ALA A 55 -2.66 -0.93 12.93
CA ALA A 55 -2.06 0.02 12.01
C ALA A 55 -2.71 1.40 12.14
N TYR A 56 -1.90 2.44 11.95
CA TYR A 56 -2.38 3.81 11.81
C TYR A 56 -2.54 4.13 10.33
N ASP A 57 -3.75 4.48 9.90
CA ASP A 57 -3.99 4.97 8.55
C ASP A 57 -3.85 6.51 8.51
N PRO A 58 -2.78 7.07 7.90
CA PRO A 58 -2.59 8.50 7.81
C PRO A 58 -3.63 9.20 6.92
N ALA A 59 -4.37 8.48 6.08
CA ALA A 59 -5.39 9.05 5.22
C ALA A 59 -6.69 9.34 5.99
N THR A 60 -7.06 8.46 6.92
CA THR A 60 -8.28 8.60 7.74
C THR A 60 -7.98 9.17 9.13
N GLY A 61 -6.73 9.03 9.59
CA GLY A 61 -6.32 9.36 10.96
C GLY A 61 -6.73 8.30 11.99
N LEU A 62 -7.21 7.13 11.55
CA LEU A 62 -7.76 6.10 12.42
C LEU A 62 -6.77 4.97 12.71
N HIS A 63 -7.02 4.27 13.81
CA HIS A 63 -6.30 3.08 14.25
C HIS A 63 -7.13 1.83 13.98
N GLU A 64 -6.57 0.89 13.21
CA GLU A 64 -7.31 -0.27 12.72
C GLU A 64 -6.55 -1.58 13.00
N SER A 65 -7.27 -2.62 13.40
CA SER A 65 -6.67 -3.92 13.69
C SER A 65 -6.14 -4.60 12.42
N LEU A 66 -4.84 -4.88 12.39
CA LEU A 66 -4.18 -5.54 11.25
C LEU A 66 -4.11 -7.05 11.43
N VAL A 67 -3.66 -7.47 12.61
CA VAL A 67 -3.51 -8.87 12.95
C VAL A 67 -3.55 -9.03 14.45
N SER A 68 -4.37 -9.97 14.90
CA SER A 68 -4.45 -10.37 16.29
C SER A 68 -4.36 -11.89 16.43
N ASP A 69 -3.98 -12.33 17.62
CA ASP A 69 -4.00 -13.74 18.01
C ASP A 69 -4.17 -13.85 19.53
N GLY A 70 -4.83 -14.91 20.00
CA GLY A 70 -5.03 -15.19 21.42
C GLY A 70 -6.22 -14.47 22.08
N TYR A 71 -6.87 -13.52 21.40
CA TYR A 71 -8.11 -12.91 21.89
C TYR A 71 -9.34 -13.77 21.57
N PRO A 72 -10.31 -13.90 22.52
CA PRO A 72 -11.60 -14.53 22.22
C PRO A 72 -12.41 -13.76 21.16
N ARG A 73 -12.27 -12.43 21.17
CA ARG A 73 -12.84 -11.49 20.20
C ARG A 73 -11.99 -10.22 20.17
N VAL A 74 -11.80 -9.66 18.98
CA VAL A 74 -11.28 -8.30 18.81
C VAL A 74 -12.46 -7.34 18.89
N ASP A 75 -12.37 -6.34 19.77
CA ASP A 75 -13.32 -5.23 19.78
C ASP A 75 -12.80 -4.15 18.82
N GLU A 76 -13.51 -3.93 17.72
CA GLU A 76 -13.10 -3.05 16.63
C GLU A 76 -12.86 -1.60 17.11
N ASP A 77 -13.58 -1.17 18.16
CA ASP A 77 -13.47 0.19 18.69
C ASP A 77 -12.36 0.32 19.77
N ALA A 78 -11.79 -0.78 20.26
CA ALA A 78 -10.85 -0.74 21.38
C ALA A 78 -9.58 0.06 21.05
N ALA A 79 -9.02 -0.15 19.87
CA ALA A 79 -7.83 0.58 19.44
C ALA A 79 -8.07 2.09 19.45
N GLU A 80 -9.21 2.53 18.93
CA GLU A 80 -9.62 3.93 18.86
C GLU A 80 -9.99 4.50 20.25
N GLU A 81 -10.60 3.72 21.13
CA GLU A 81 -10.85 4.13 22.52
C GLU A 81 -9.53 4.35 23.28
N PHE A 82 -8.52 3.50 23.06
CA PHE A 82 -7.21 3.63 23.69
C PHE A 82 -6.52 4.96 23.33
N THR A 83 -6.67 5.45 22.09
CA THR A 83 -6.02 6.71 21.64
C THR A 83 -6.45 7.94 22.45
N ARG A 84 -7.59 7.86 23.14
CA ARG A 84 -8.17 8.96 23.93
C ARG A 84 -7.62 9.01 25.37
N LEU A 85 -6.93 7.97 25.80
CA LEU A 85 -6.42 7.82 27.16
C LEU A 85 -5.12 8.60 27.38
N GLU A 86 -4.82 8.92 28.65
CA GLU A 86 -3.55 9.55 29.01
C GLU A 86 -2.35 8.62 28.74
N SER A 87 -2.53 7.31 28.90
CA SER A 87 -1.51 6.31 28.56
C SER A 87 -1.08 6.39 27.10
N TYR A 88 -1.99 6.71 26.18
CA TYR A 88 -1.64 6.94 24.77
C TYR A 88 -0.82 8.22 24.58
N ARG A 89 -1.21 9.32 25.25
CA ARG A 89 -0.43 10.58 25.19
C ARG A 89 0.98 10.39 25.75
N GLU A 90 1.10 9.66 26.84
CA GLU A 90 2.38 9.28 27.43
C GLU A 90 3.21 8.40 26.49
N LEU A 91 2.58 7.40 25.88
CA LEU A 91 3.20 6.52 24.91
C LEU A 91 3.77 7.31 23.72
N MET A 92 3.01 8.25 23.15
CA MET A 92 3.46 9.08 22.03
C MET A 92 4.61 10.02 22.42
N ARG A 93 4.59 10.54 23.65
CA ARG A 93 5.61 11.46 24.18
C ARG A 93 6.92 10.73 24.52
N ARG A 94 6.85 9.57 25.18
CA ARG A 94 8.03 8.84 25.66
C ARG A 94 8.58 7.84 24.64
N ARG A 95 7.72 7.32 23.75
CA ARG A 95 8.02 6.24 22.80
C ARG A 95 8.54 4.96 23.45
N THR A 96 8.19 4.75 24.71
CA THR A 96 8.47 3.52 25.47
C THR A 96 7.17 2.77 25.70
N PRO A 97 7.15 1.43 25.67
CA PRO A 97 5.96 0.66 25.99
C PRO A 97 5.38 1.05 27.36
N VAL A 98 4.06 1.13 27.44
CA VAL A 98 3.33 1.58 28.63
C VAL A 98 2.38 0.47 29.07
N PRO A 99 2.47 -0.02 30.32
CA PRO A 99 1.48 -0.93 30.87
C PRO A 99 0.09 -0.30 30.87
N MET A 100 -0.94 -1.08 30.55
CA MET A 100 -2.32 -0.63 30.61
C MET A 100 -2.76 -0.53 32.07
N ASP A 101 -3.33 0.61 32.47
CA ASP A 101 -3.77 0.87 33.84
C ASP A 101 -5.08 0.13 34.15
N PRO A 102 -5.08 -0.81 35.13
CA PRO A 102 -6.28 -1.53 35.57
C PRO A 102 -7.42 -0.63 36.08
N GLY A 103 -7.11 0.60 36.52
CA GLY A 103 -8.11 1.56 36.98
C GLY A 103 -8.96 2.18 35.87
N THR A 104 -8.57 2.02 34.60
CA THR A 104 -9.26 2.66 33.48
C THR A 104 -10.55 1.95 33.08
N VAL A 105 -11.51 2.71 32.54
CA VAL A 105 -12.73 2.13 31.94
C VAL A 105 -12.35 1.21 30.77
N TYR A 106 -11.33 1.59 30.00
CA TYR A 106 -10.78 0.80 28.92
C TYR A 106 -10.38 -0.62 29.37
N TYR A 107 -9.58 -0.71 30.44
CA TYR A 107 -9.11 -2.00 30.95
C TYR A 107 -10.28 -2.90 31.41
N ARG A 108 -11.21 -2.34 32.18
CA ARG A 108 -12.39 -3.07 32.67
C ARG A 108 -13.32 -3.54 31.56
N ARG A 109 -13.34 -2.85 30.42
CA ARG A 109 -14.18 -3.18 29.27
C ARG A 109 -13.51 -4.18 28.33
N HIS A 110 -12.23 -3.99 28.03
CA HIS A 110 -11.55 -4.69 26.95
C HIS A 110 -10.60 -5.79 27.41
N LEU A 111 -10.18 -5.78 28.68
CA LEU A 111 -9.22 -6.73 29.23
C LEU A 111 -9.85 -7.68 30.26
N GLU A 112 -10.41 -7.13 31.35
CA GLU A 112 -10.96 -7.92 32.47
C GLU A 112 -11.97 -9.00 32.06
N PRO A 113 -12.93 -8.75 31.16
CA PRO A 113 -13.96 -9.75 30.83
C PRO A 113 -13.40 -11.02 30.21
N TYR A 114 -12.19 -10.95 29.63
CA TYR A 114 -11.50 -12.07 29.00
C TYR A 114 -10.45 -12.72 29.91
N GLY A 115 -10.33 -12.24 31.16
CA GLY A 115 -9.41 -12.76 32.16
C GLY A 115 -7.96 -12.30 31.99
N TRP A 116 -7.71 -11.26 31.18
CA TRP A 116 -6.41 -10.62 31.09
C TRP A 116 -6.13 -9.85 32.37
N ARG A 117 -4.94 -10.05 32.94
CA ARG A 117 -4.50 -9.41 34.20
C ARG A 117 -3.29 -8.49 34.02
N ALA A 118 -2.64 -8.56 32.86
CA ALA A 118 -1.65 -7.60 32.43
C ALA A 118 -1.89 -7.21 30.97
N GLY A 119 -1.80 -5.92 30.70
CA GLY A 119 -1.83 -5.36 29.34
C GLY A 119 -0.62 -4.46 29.12
N LEU A 120 -0.07 -4.47 27.92
CA LEU A 120 1.04 -3.60 27.52
C LEU A 120 0.76 -3.04 26.14
N THR A 121 0.95 -1.73 25.96
CA THR A 121 0.90 -1.10 24.64
C THR A 121 2.26 -0.53 24.28
N ALA A 122 2.73 -0.81 23.07
CA ALA A 122 3.89 -0.17 22.47
C ALA A 122 3.48 0.61 21.21
N ALA A 123 4.11 1.77 20.99
CA ALA A 123 3.96 2.54 19.78
C ALA A 123 5.05 2.16 18.79
N LEU A 124 4.64 1.91 17.56
CA LEU A 124 5.49 1.41 16.50
C LEU A 124 5.95 2.56 15.62
N PHE A 125 7.22 2.91 15.80
CA PHE A 125 7.91 3.91 15.00
C PHE A 125 8.98 3.23 14.14
N LEU A 126 9.02 3.60 12.86
CA LEU A 126 10.12 3.22 11.99
C LEU A 126 11.42 3.90 12.43
N PRO A 127 12.61 3.41 11.98
CA PRO A 127 13.89 4.00 12.33
C PRO A 127 13.99 5.51 12.01
N GLU A 128 13.33 5.98 10.95
CA GLU A 128 13.24 7.40 10.59
C GLU A 128 12.32 8.23 11.50
N GLY A 129 11.68 7.61 12.50
CA GLY A 129 10.84 8.27 13.50
C GLY A 129 9.37 8.44 13.09
N ARG A 130 8.94 7.90 11.95
CA ARG A 130 7.54 7.91 11.51
C ARG A 130 6.70 6.89 12.28
N TYR A 131 5.55 7.33 12.76
CA TYR A 131 4.57 6.48 13.42
C TYR A 131 3.80 5.61 12.42
N THR A 132 3.60 4.35 12.74
CA THR A 132 2.91 3.37 11.87
C THR A 132 1.76 2.65 12.55
N GLY A 133 1.67 2.68 13.89
CA GLY A 133 0.65 1.93 14.60
C GLY A 133 1.01 1.59 16.04
N LEU A 134 0.21 0.72 16.64
CA LEU A 134 0.37 0.19 17.99
C LEU A 134 0.59 -1.32 17.97
N LEU A 135 1.20 -1.82 19.02
CA LEU A 135 1.20 -3.23 19.39
C LEU A 135 0.61 -3.35 20.79
N HIS A 136 -0.49 -4.06 20.92
CA HIS A 136 -1.09 -4.43 22.21
C HIS A 136 -0.68 -5.87 22.55
N LEU A 137 -0.25 -6.11 23.78
CA LEU A 137 0.06 -7.43 24.32
C LEU A 137 -0.76 -7.65 25.59
N ASN A 138 -1.24 -8.86 25.80
CA ASN A 138 -1.99 -9.23 26.99
C ASN A 138 -1.56 -10.58 27.56
N ALA A 139 -1.61 -10.66 28.88
CA ALA A 139 -1.26 -11.85 29.64
C ALA A 139 -2.20 -12.08 30.82
N ARG A 140 -2.31 -13.34 31.27
CA ARG A 140 -3.08 -13.70 32.47
C ARG A 140 -2.26 -13.60 33.74
N ASP A 141 -0.95 -13.65 33.63
CA ASP A 141 -0.05 -13.34 34.72
C ASP A 141 0.03 -11.81 34.91
N PRO A 142 -0.37 -11.26 36.08
CA PRO A 142 -0.28 -9.82 36.34
C PRO A 142 1.16 -9.27 36.28
N ASP A 143 2.16 -10.12 36.48
CA ASP A 143 3.58 -9.73 36.53
C ASP A 143 4.32 -9.98 35.19
N ALA A 144 3.59 -10.39 34.14
CA ALA A 144 4.16 -10.75 32.83
C ALA A 144 5.03 -9.64 32.18
N PHE A 145 4.66 -8.38 32.39
CA PHE A 145 5.24 -7.23 31.67
C PHE A 145 6.17 -6.38 32.55
N GLY A 146 7.08 -7.04 33.26
CA GLY A 146 8.16 -6.39 34.02
C GLY A 146 9.23 -5.71 33.16
N GLU A 147 10.24 -5.15 33.82
CA GLU A 147 11.30 -4.32 33.19
C GLU A 147 12.01 -5.01 32.02
N THR A 148 12.32 -6.30 32.14
CA THR A 148 12.97 -7.07 31.07
C THR A 148 12.09 -7.15 29.83
N THR A 149 10.79 -7.38 30.00
CA THR A 149 9.84 -7.39 28.89
C THR A 149 9.77 -6.02 28.22
N LEU A 150 9.68 -4.94 28.99
CA LEU A 150 9.66 -3.58 28.45
C LEU A 150 10.91 -3.28 27.60
N MET A 151 12.09 -3.70 28.06
CA MET A 151 13.34 -3.57 27.31
C MET A 151 13.33 -4.40 26.01
N VAL A 152 12.90 -5.66 26.09
CA VAL A 152 12.79 -6.55 24.93
C VAL A 152 11.85 -5.98 23.88
N ILE A 153 10.64 -5.56 24.29
CA ILE A 153 9.66 -4.96 23.39
C ILE A 153 10.22 -3.68 22.76
N SER A 154 10.81 -2.80 23.58
CA SER A 154 11.43 -1.56 23.08
C SER A 154 12.50 -1.83 22.00
N ALA A 155 13.30 -2.88 22.18
CA ALA A 155 14.35 -3.25 21.25
C ALA A 155 13.82 -3.77 19.90
N VAL A 156 12.69 -4.48 19.89
CA VAL A 156 12.11 -5.05 18.66
C VAL A 156 11.10 -4.14 17.97
N CYS A 157 10.55 -3.13 18.66
CA CYS A 157 9.56 -2.19 18.12
C CYS A 157 9.93 -1.61 16.74
N PRO A 158 11.17 -1.14 16.47
CA PRO A 158 11.52 -0.60 15.15
C PRO A 158 11.41 -1.62 14.01
N ALA A 159 11.70 -2.89 14.28
CA ALA A 159 11.50 -3.96 13.31
C ALA A 159 10.00 -4.23 13.12
N LEU A 160 9.27 -4.37 14.24
CA LEU A 160 7.83 -4.64 14.23
C LEU A 160 7.01 -3.51 13.59
N ALA A 161 7.49 -2.26 13.58
CA ALA A 161 6.83 -1.14 12.90
C ALA A 161 6.65 -1.33 11.40
N GLN A 162 7.47 -2.17 10.75
CA GLN A 162 7.28 -2.50 9.35
C GLN A 162 6.08 -3.43 9.09
N VAL A 163 5.54 -4.08 10.13
CA VAL A 163 4.30 -4.88 10.05
C VAL A 163 3.12 -3.96 9.84
N THR A 164 3.07 -2.84 10.57
CA THR A 164 2.00 -1.84 10.54
C THR A 164 2.24 -0.70 9.56
N ASP A 165 3.36 -0.68 8.83
CA ASP A 165 3.60 0.35 7.82
C ASP A 165 2.71 0.11 6.59
N LEU A 166 1.54 0.77 6.57
CA LEU A 166 0.62 0.68 5.44
C LEU A 166 1.20 1.27 4.16
N THR A 167 2.16 2.19 4.28
CA THR A 167 2.87 2.74 3.12
C THR A 167 3.88 1.76 2.52
N ARG A 168 4.12 0.61 3.17
CA ARG A 168 4.91 -0.48 2.62
C ARG A 168 4.15 -1.11 1.46
N CYS A 169 4.38 -0.53 0.27
CA CYS A 169 3.95 -1.11 -0.98
C CYS A 169 4.64 -2.47 -1.16
N VAL A 170 3.92 -3.57 -0.98
CA VAL A 170 4.41 -4.90 -1.37
C VAL A 170 4.29 -4.96 -2.89
N VAL A 171 5.39 -4.64 -3.55
CA VAL A 171 5.52 -4.68 -5.01
C VAL A 171 6.01 -6.07 -5.39
N GLU A 172 5.08 -6.99 -5.65
CA GLU A 172 5.39 -8.12 -6.54
C GLU A 172 4.93 -7.72 -7.94
N PRO A 173 5.86 -7.40 -8.87
CA PRO A 173 5.52 -7.04 -10.23
C PRO A 173 5.18 -8.30 -11.04
N LEU A 174 4.16 -9.05 -10.60
CA LEU A 174 3.60 -10.16 -11.36
C LEU A 174 3.08 -9.60 -12.69
N GLY A 175 3.76 -9.91 -13.79
CA GLY A 175 3.24 -9.71 -15.15
C GLY A 175 3.75 -8.50 -15.93
N LEU A 176 4.76 -7.75 -15.47
CA LEU A 176 5.44 -6.79 -16.36
C LEU A 176 6.38 -7.53 -17.33
N PRO A 177 6.24 -7.38 -18.66
CA PRO A 177 7.16 -7.99 -19.63
C PRO A 177 8.52 -7.28 -19.64
N SER A 178 9.58 -7.99 -20.00
CA SER A 178 10.91 -7.39 -20.16
C SER A 178 10.91 -6.16 -21.07
N GLY A 179 11.77 -5.19 -20.78
CA GLY A 179 11.96 -3.96 -21.57
C GLY A 179 11.05 -2.79 -21.15
N PHE A 180 10.29 -2.92 -20.07
CA PHE A 180 9.65 -1.80 -19.41
C PHE A 180 10.58 -1.15 -18.39
N SER A 181 10.38 0.14 -18.17
CA SER A 181 10.89 0.90 -17.02
C SER A 181 9.70 1.29 -16.14
N ALA A 182 9.85 1.30 -14.82
CA ALA A 182 8.72 1.42 -13.90
C ALA A 182 9.00 2.33 -12.70
N VAL A 183 7.94 2.97 -12.21
CA VAL A 183 7.92 3.78 -10.98
C VAL A 183 6.68 3.38 -10.18
N ALA A 184 6.84 3.17 -8.88
CA ALA A 184 5.70 2.99 -7.98
C ALA A 184 5.30 4.34 -7.38
N PHE A 185 3.99 4.58 -7.30
CA PHE A 185 3.40 5.71 -6.60
C PHE A 185 2.58 5.21 -5.44
N GLU A 186 2.83 5.77 -4.26
CA GLU A 186 1.94 5.64 -3.10
C GLU A 186 0.71 6.53 -3.29
N ARG A 187 -0.37 6.27 -2.56
CA ARG A 187 -1.57 7.13 -2.56
C ARG A 187 -1.27 8.60 -2.26
N SER A 188 -0.24 8.88 -1.47
CA SER A 188 0.26 10.22 -1.16
C SER A 188 0.89 10.96 -2.35
N GLY A 189 1.13 10.27 -3.47
CA GLY A 189 1.90 10.76 -4.61
C GLY A 189 3.42 10.55 -4.47
N ARG A 190 3.89 10.02 -3.32
CA ARG A 190 5.31 9.71 -3.12
C ARG A 190 5.76 8.59 -4.07
N ARG A 191 6.90 8.80 -4.73
CA ARG A 191 7.52 7.85 -5.66
C ARG A 191 8.42 6.84 -4.92
N ARG A 192 8.46 5.62 -5.43
CA ARG A 192 9.36 4.54 -4.97
C ARG A 192 9.92 3.77 -6.18
N PRO A 193 11.18 3.31 -6.11
CA PRO A 193 11.73 2.41 -7.13
C PRO A 193 11.02 1.05 -7.08
N VAL A 194 10.90 0.40 -8.24
CA VAL A 194 10.32 -0.94 -8.39
C VAL A 194 11.45 -1.96 -8.41
N ALA A 195 11.53 -2.83 -7.41
CA ALA A 195 12.59 -3.83 -7.32
C ALA A 195 12.62 -4.73 -8.58
N GLY A 196 13.80 -4.89 -9.17
CA GLY A 196 14.02 -5.72 -10.36
C GLY A 196 13.68 -5.05 -11.70
N TRP A 197 13.25 -3.77 -11.70
CA TRP A 197 12.92 -3.02 -12.91
C TRP A 197 13.74 -1.71 -13.00
N PRO A 198 14.19 -1.29 -14.19
CA PRO A 198 14.77 0.03 -14.39
C PRO A 198 13.76 1.12 -14.03
N GLU A 199 14.20 2.22 -13.43
CA GLU A 199 13.33 3.37 -13.13
C GLU A 199 13.02 4.16 -14.41
N SER A 200 11.76 4.62 -14.56
CA SER A 200 11.40 5.51 -15.68
C SER A 200 11.53 6.98 -15.28
N GLU A 201 12.60 7.63 -15.76
CA GLU A 201 12.81 9.07 -15.57
C GLU A 201 11.69 9.93 -16.17
N VAL A 202 11.08 9.44 -17.26
CA VAL A 202 10.04 10.16 -18.01
C VAL A 202 8.73 10.19 -17.23
N ILE A 203 8.32 9.05 -16.65
CA ILE A 203 7.17 9.01 -15.73
C ILE A 203 7.48 9.82 -14.47
N ALA A 204 8.70 9.70 -13.94
CA ALA A 204 9.12 10.38 -12.72
C ALA A 204 9.12 11.91 -12.85
N ALA A 205 9.38 12.44 -14.05
CA ALA A 205 9.43 13.87 -14.35
C ALA A 205 8.06 14.49 -14.70
N GLU A 206 7.03 13.68 -14.97
CA GLU A 206 5.69 14.14 -15.37
C GLU A 206 4.77 14.25 -14.14
N PRO A 207 4.45 15.47 -13.62
CA PRO A 207 3.65 15.62 -12.41
C PRO A 207 2.25 15.02 -12.54
N ALA A 208 1.65 15.07 -13.73
CA ALA A 208 0.31 14.54 -13.96
C ALA A 208 0.24 13.01 -13.84
N MET A 209 1.38 12.30 -13.82
CA MET A 209 1.42 10.86 -13.51
C MET A 209 1.08 10.55 -12.05
N ALA A 210 1.44 11.43 -11.11
CA ALA A 210 1.07 11.26 -9.71
C ALA A 210 -0.44 11.45 -9.51
N GLU A 211 -1.05 12.39 -10.25
CA GLU A 211 -2.49 12.59 -10.27
C GLU A 211 -3.22 11.38 -10.87
N LEU A 212 -2.73 10.90 -12.02
CA LEU A 212 -3.26 9.68 -12.66
C LEU A 212 -3.12 8.47 -11.72
N ALA A 213 -2.00 8.35 -11.01
CA ALA A 213 -1.80 7.28 -10.04
C ALA A 213 -2.87 7.30 -8.96
N ARG A 214 -3.19 8.48 -8.42
CA ARG A 214 -4.22 8.65 -7.39
C ARG A 214 -5.61 8.33 -7.92
N GLU A 215 -5.97 8.86 -9.10
CA GLU A 215 -7.22 8.53 -9.78
C GLU A 215 -7.35 7.01 -9.99
N PHE A 216 -6.28 6.35 -10.44
CA PHE A 216 -6.28 4.91 -10.63
C PHE A 216 -6.41 4.16 -9.31
N ILE A 217 -5.71 4.57 -8.25
CA ILE A 217 -5.86 3.98 -6.92
C ILE A 217 -7.33 4.07 -6.45
N ASP A 218 -7.99 5.21 -6.67
CA ASP A 218 -9.39 5.46 -6.32
C ASP A 218 -10.39 4.73 -7.24
N SER A 219 -9.98 4.41 -8.46
CA SER A 219 -10.74 3.52 -9.33
C SER A 219 -10.82 2.10 -8.72
N ARG A 220 -11.75 1.26 -9.16
CA ARG A 220 -11.77 -0.19 -8.83
C ARG A 220 -11.04 -1.04 -9.88
N GLU A 221 -10.33 -0.42 -10.82
CA GLU A 221 -9.70 -1.11 -11.96
C GLU A 221 -8.46 -1.90 -11.53
N LEU A 222 -8.37 -3.20 -11.81
CA LEU A 222 -7.18 -3.99 -11.44
C LEU A 222 -5.93 -3.65 -12.26
N GLY A 223 -6.11 -3.11 -13.46
CA GLY A 223 -5.05 -2.67 -14.33
C GLY A 223 -5.59 -1.75 -15.41
N ARG A 224 -4.78 -0.79 -15.83
CA ARG A 224 -5.07 0.11 -16.95
C ARG A 224 -3.89 0.07 -17.90
N ARG A 225 -4.14 0.15 -19.20
CA ARG A 225 -3.08 0.31 -20.19
C ARG A 225 -3.52 1.24 -21.29
N GLY A 226 -2.55 1.91 -21.88
CA GLY A 226 -2.78 2.84 -22.96
C GLY A 226 -1.49 3.29 -23.62
N LEU A 227 -1.64 4.22 -24.54
CA LEU A 227 -0.56 4.88 -25.24
C LEU A 227 -0.51 6.33 -24.77
N TRP A 228 0.67 6.75 -24.35
CA TRP A 228 0.92 8.12 -23.91
C TRP A 228 1.98 8.75 -24.82
N LEU A 229 1.69 9.96 -25.31
CA LEU A 229 2.66 10.79 -25.99
C LEU A 229 3.34 11.64 -24.91
N ALA A 230 4.59 11.31 -24.58
CA ALA A 230 5.30 12.05 -23.55
C ALA A 230 5.79 13.41 -24.07
N GLY A 231 6.23 14.28 -23.16
CA GLY A 231 6.73 15.61 -23.50
C GLY A 231 7.96 15.61 -24.43
N ASP A 232 8.67 14.49 -24.56
CA ASP A 232 9.77 14.32 -25.52
C ASP A 232 9.32 13.98 -26.95
N GLY A 233 8.00 13.91 -27.21
CA GLY A 233 7.42 13.62 -28.51
C GLY A 233 7.39 12.13 -28.87
N GLU A 234 7.84 11.25 -27.98
CA GLU A 234 7.86 9.80 -28.20
C GLU A 234 6.65 9.11 -27.60
N TRP A 235 6.07 8.18 -28.37
CA TRP A 235 4.97 7.34 -27.91
C TRP A 235 5.48 6.25 -26.97
N ARG A 236 4.70 6.01 -25.92
CA ARG A 236 4.96 4.99 -24.91
C ARG A 236 3.75 4.13 -24.68
N GLU A 237 3.97 2.81 -24.63
CA GLU A 237 3.02 1.89 -24.03
C GLU A 237 3.14 2.04 -22.51
N VAL A 238 2.04 2.46 -21.87
CA VAL A 238 1.97 2.66 -20.42
C VAL A 238 1.03 1.62 -19.82
N ARG A 239 1.44 1.04 -18.69
CA ARG A 239 0.68 0.08 -17.90
C ARG A 239 0.64 0.53 -16.45
N LEU A 240 -0.56 0.63 -15.90
CA LEU A 240 -0.82 0.85 -14.50
C LEU A 240 -1.25 -0.48 -13.90
N LEU A 241 -0.53 -0.92 -12.89
CA LEU A 241 -0.81 -2.15 -12.15
C LEU A 241 -1.00 -1.79 -10.68
N ARG A 242 -2.05 -2.29 -10.06
CA ARG A 242 -2.23 -2.09 -8.62
C ARG A 242 -1.08 -2.73 -7.85
N ALA A 243 -0.57 -2.01 -6.85
CA ALA A 243 0.53 -2.46 -6.02
C ALA A 243 0.18 -2.26 -4.54
N GLY A 244 0.17 -3.36 -3.79
CA GLY A 244 -0.18 -3.39 -2.38
C GLY A 244 -1.68 -3.34 -2.08
N VAL A 245 -2.05 -3.99 -0.98
CA VAL A 245 -3.39 -3.99 -0.38
C VAL A 245 -3.22 -3.61 1.09
N GLY A 246 -3.81 -2.49 1.52
CA GLY A 246 -3.91 -2.05 2.92
C GLY A 246 -4.92 -2.86 3.71
N LEU A 247 -5.08 -2.54 5.01
CA LEU A 247 -5.85 -3.35 5.99
C LEU A 247 -7.26 -3.75 5.56
N HIS A 248 -7.91 -2.94 4.74
CA HIS A 248 -9.32 -3.12 4.35
C HIS A 248 -9.52 -3.49 2.87
N GLY A 249 -8.49 -3.99 2.20
CA GLY A 249 -8.54 -4.08 0.74
C GLY A 249 -8.23 -2.75 0.04
N SER A 250 -7.90 -1.70 0.80
CA SER A 250 -7.62 -0.36 0.30
C SER A 250 -6.27 -0.35 -0.43
N ILE A 251 -6.28 -0.06 -1.71
CA ILE A 251 -5.06 -0.14 -2.53
C ILE A 251 -4.11 1.00 -2.15
N GLN A 252 -2.89 0.64 -1.74
CA GLN A 252 -1.91 1.58 -1.15
C GLN A 252 -0.98 2.20 -2.21
N GLY A 253 -0.96 1.66 -3.43
CA GLY A 253 -0.15 2.19 -4.50
C GLY A 253 -0.46 1.62 -5.89
N VAL A 254 0.27 2.13 -6.86
CA VAL A 254 0.24 1.72 -8.25
C VAL A 254 1.65 1.69 -8.81
N ILE A 255 1.96 0.67 -9.59
CA ILE A 255 3.13 0.65 -10.45
C ILE A 255 2.71 1.21 -11.80
N ILE A 256 3.34 2.30 -12.22
CA ILE A 256 3.25 2.80 -13.58
C ILE A 256 4.52 2.37 -14.30
N ALA A 257 4.35 1.55 -15.33
CA ALA A 257 5.43 1.08 -16.17
C ALA A 257 5.24 1.61 -17.59
N GLU A 258 6.33 2.00 -18.23
CA GLU A 258 6.34 2.40 -19.62
C GLU A 258 7.39 1.69 -20.44
N ARG A 259 7.16 1.65 -21.75
CA ARG A 259 8.16 1.31 -22.74
C ARG A 259 7.92 2.15 -23.98
N ARG A 260 8.99 2.71 -24.55
CA ARG A 260 8.97 3.36 -25.87
C ARG A 260 8.41 2.42 -26.93
N ARG A 261 7.40 2.89 -27.66
CA ARG A 261 6.75 2.13 -28.72
C ARG A 261 6.03 3.08 -29.68
N GLY A 262 6.31 2.95 -30.98
CA GLY A 262 5.55 3.66 -32.01
C GLY A 262 4.08 3.24 -32.07
N LEU A 263 3.24 4.03 -32.73
CA LEU A 263 1.82 3.73 -32.89
C LEU A 263 1.61 2.38 -33.61
N PRO A 264 0.94 1.40 -32.98
CA PRO A 264 0.71 0.09 -33.59
C PRO A 264 -0.09 0.19 -34.90
N TYR A 265 0.08 -0.78 -35.79
CA TYR A 265 -0.65 -0.89 -37.06
C TYR A 265 -0.51 0.31 -38.02
N GLY A 266 0.51 1.16 -37.81
CA GLY A 266 0.67 2.39 -38.59
C GLY A 266 -0.47 3.38 -38.37
N LEU A 267 -1.12 3.33 -37.20
CA LEU A 267 -2.12 4.32 -36.80
C LEU A 267 -1.47 5.71 -36.75
N THR A 268 -2.21 6.71 -37.21
CA THR A 268 -1.87 8.11 -36.96
C THR A 268 -2.38 8.53 -35.58
N TYR A 269 -1.86 9.63 -35.05
CA TYR A 269 -2.34 10.18 -33.79
C TYR A 269 -3.87 10.40 -33.81
N ARG A 270 -4.38 10.99 -34.90
CA ARG A 270 -5.80 11.27 -35.05
C ARG A 270 -6.67 10.01 -35.11
N GLU A 271 -6.19 8.97 -35.76
CA GLU A 271 -6.88 7.68 -35.79
C GLU A 271 -6.88 7.01 -34.41
N LEU A 272 -5.80 7.15 -33.63
CA LEU A 272 -5.78 6.68 -32.25
C LEU A 272 -6.78 7.45 -31.37
N GLU A 273 -6.90 8.77 -31.52
CA GLU A 273 -7.91 9.57 -30.80
C GLU A 273 -9.33 9.09 -31.10
N VAL A 274 -9.64 8.88 -32.37
CA VAL A 274 -10.94 8.33 -32.81
C VAL A 274 -11.15 6.92 -32.23
N LEU A 275 -10.16 6.04 -32.32
CA LEU A 275 -10.23 4.67 -31.77
C LEU A 275 -10.42 4.66 -30.25
N SER A 276 -9.78 5.59 -29.54
CA SER A 276 -9.92 5.73 -28.08
C SER A 276 -11.35 6.07 -27.68
N ARG A 277 -12.00 6.96 -28.43
CA ARG A 277 -13.41 7.32 -28.22
C ARG A 277 -14.35 6.16 -28.57
N VAL A 278 -14.05 5.42 -29.64
CA VAL A 278 -14.77 4.17 -29.98
C VAL A 278 -14.69 3.16 -28.84
N ALA A 279 -13.52 3.02 -28.21
CA ALA A 279 -13.31 2.09 -27.10
C ALA A 279 -14.07 2.51 -25.82
N ARG A 280 -14.35 3.82 -25.65
CA ARG A 280 -15.21 4.37 -24.59
C ARG A 280 -16.71 4.21 -24.86
N GLY A 281 -17.09 3.80 -26.07
CA GLY A 281 -18.49 3.59 -26.47
C GLY A 281 -19.15 4.78 -27.16
N ASP A 282 -18.40 5.85 -27.45
CA ASP A 282 -18.94 7.04 -28.10
C ASP A 282 -19.49 6.70 -29.50
N SER A 283 -20.59 7.33 -29.92
CA SER A 283 -21.13 7.27 -31.29
C SER A 283 -20.38 8.22 -32.24
N ASN A 284 -20.51 8.05 -33.57
CA ASN A 284 -19.82 8.93 -34.52
C ASN A 284 -20.13 10.43 -34.34
N PRO A 285 -21.39 10.84 -34.04
CA PRO A 285 -21.68 12.24 -33.67
C PRO A 285 -20.98 12.71 -32.40
N GLN A 286 -20.96 11.89 -31.35
CA GLN A 286 -20.25 12.23 -30.10
C GLN A 286 -18.74 12.34 -30.32
N ILE A 287 -18.15 11.46 -31.14
CA ILE A 287 -16.73 11.54 -31.52
C ILE A 287 -16.48 12.82 -32.32
N ALA A 288 -17.35 13.14 -33.26
CA ALA A 288 -17.24 14.32 -34.11
C ALA A 288 -17.27 15.60 -33.27
N GLU A 289 -18.21 15.71 -32.35
CA GLU A 289 -18.31 16.81 -31.40
C GLU A 289 -17.06 16.90 -30.53
N ALA A 290 -16.69 15.80 -29.86
CA ALA A 290 -15.59 15.78 -28.91
C ALA A 290 -14.21 16.04 -29.53
N LEU A 291 -14.06 15.77 -30.83
CA LEU A 291 -12.82 16.01 -31.57
C LEU A 291 -12.90 17.24 -32.49
N VAL A 292 -14.02 17.97 -32.51
CA VAL A 292 -14.25 19.12 -33.41
C VAL A 292 -14.03 18.72 -34.89
N LEU A 293 -14.72 17.66 -35.31
CA LEU A 293 -14.73 17.11 -36.66
C LEU A 293 -16.15 17.06 -37.23
N SER A 294 -16.26 16.85 -38.54
CA SER A 294 -17.54 16.42 -39.12
C SER A 294 -17.77 14.92 -38.89
N VAL A 295 -19.03 14.50 -38.79
CA VAL A 295 -19.39 13.06 -38.72
C VAL A 295 -18.83 12.30 -39.91
N ARG A 296 -18.82 12.91 -41.10
CA ARG A 296 -18.22 12.35 -42.32
C ARG A 296 -16.72 12.07 -42.14
N THR A 297 -15.99 13.02 -41.56
CA THR A 297 -14.56 12.88 -41.28
C THR A 297 -14.30 11.73 -40.30
N VAL A 298 -15.12 11.60 -39.26
CA VAL A 298 -15.06 10.47 -38.32
C VAL A 298 -15.27 9.14 -39.05
N THR A 299 -16.28 9.05 -39.93
CA THR A 299 -16.53 7.85 -40.73
C THR A 299 -15.31 7.46 -41.57
N THR A 300 -14.68 8.43 -42.24
CA THR A 300 -13.47 8.18 -43.03
C THR A 300 -12.28 7.72 -42.17
N HIS A 301 -12.10 8.28 -40.97
CA HIS A 301 -11.10 7.77 -40.03
C HIS A 301 -11.41 6.32 -39.63
N LEU A 302 -12.67 5.99 -39.34
CA LEU A 302 -13.07 4.64 -38.96
C LEU A 302 -12.84 3.62 -40.07
N GLU A 303 -13.14 3.94 -41.33
CA GLU A 303 -12.87 3.07 -42.49
C GLU A 303 -11.37 2.70 -42.59
N ARG A 304 -10.49 3.68 -42.39
CA ARG A 304 -9.04 3.46 -42.36
C ARG A 304 -8.60 2.62 -41.16
N ILE A 305 -9.17 2.89 -39.98
CA ILE A 305 -8.90 2.13 -38.76
C ILE A 305 -9.34 0.66 -38.92
N PHE A 306 -10.54 0.41 -39.45
CA PHE A 306 -11.03 -0.95 -39.74
C PHE A 306 -10.06 -1.72 -40.64
N THR A 307 -9.59 -1.06 -41.71
CA THR A 307 -8.61 -1.62 -42.63
C THR A 307 -7.29 -1.92 -41.92
N LYS A 308 -6.73 -0.97 -41.16
CA LYS A 308 -5.45 -1.14 -40.44
C LYS A 308 -5.48 -2.23 -39.38
N LEU A 309 -6.61 -2.39 -38.69
CA LEU A 309 -6.75 -3.35 -37.58
C LEU A 309 -7.34 -4.70 -38.03
N GLY A 310 -7.73 -4.84 -39.31
CA GLY A 310 -8.36 -6.05 -39.83
C GLY A 310 -9.68 -6.38 -39.14
N CYS A 311 -10.45 -5.36 -38.80
CA CYS A 311 -11.76 -5.50 -38.14
C CYS A 311 -12.89 -5.24 -39.14
N ASP A 312 -13.97 -6.01 -39.03
CA ASP A 312 -15.17 -5.94 -39.88
C ASP A 312 -16.38 -5.31 -39.15
N SER A 313 -16.25 -5.08 -37.85
CA SER A 313 -17.35 -4.63 -36.99
C SER A 313 -16.84 -3.77 -35.86
N ARG A 314 -17.63 -2.76 -35.49
CA ARG A 314 -17.30 -1.83 -34.39
C ARG A 314 -17.04 -2.58 -33.09
N THR A 315 -17.82 -3.61 -32.79
CA THR A 315 -17.64 -4.44 -31.59
C THR A 315 -16.28 -5.13 -31.59
N ARG A 316 -15.86 -5.74 -32.71
CA ARG A 316 -14.50 -6.33 -32.80
C ARG A 316 -13.41 -5.28 -32.70
N LEU A 317 -13.63 -4.10 -33.28
CA LEU A 317 -12.69 -2.99 -33.19
C LEU A 317 -12.52 -2.51 -31.74
N THR A 318 -13.63 -2.30 -31.01
CA THR A 318 -13.63 -1.95 -29.59
C THR A 318 -12.96 -3.04 -28.74
N ALA A 319 -13.31 -4.32 -28.95
CA ALA A 319 -12.71 -5.43 -28.24
C ALA A 319 -11.20 -5.51 -28.47
N LYS A 320 -10.74 -5.38 -29.72
CA LYS A 320 -9.31 -5.37 -30.06
C LYS A 320 -8.59 -4.18 -29.45
N ALA A 321 -9.18 -2.98 -29.48
CA ALA A 321 -8.59 -1.79 -28.86
C ALA A 321 -8.42 -1.94 -27.34
N LEU A 322 -9.42 -2.46 -26.63
CA LEU A 322 -9.34 -2.78 -25.21
C LEU A 322 -8.33 -3.90 -24.92
N ALA A 323 -8.34 -4.95 -25.75
CA ALA A 323 -7.48 -6.14 -25.63
C ALA A 323 -6.01 -5.90 -26.00
N GLU A 324 -5.69 -4.78 -26.63
CA GLU A 324 -4.30 -4.39 -26.93
C GLU A 324 -3.87 -3.06 -26.31
N GLY A 325 -4.79 -2.32 -25.68
CA GLY A 325 -4.50 -1.02 -25.08
C GLY A 325 -4.31 0.08 -26.12
N LEU A 326 -5.00 0.00 -27.25
CA LEU A 326 -4.93 0.97 -28.35
C LEU A 326 -5.82 2.18 -28.03
N GLN A 327 -5.50 2.86 -26.93
CA GLN A 327 -6.23 4.02 -26.44
C GLN A 327 -5.25 5.06 -25.93
N THR A 328 -5.56 6.33 -26.13
CA THR A 328 -4.81 7.43 -25.52
C THR A 328 -5.02 7.42 -24.01
N LEU A 329 -3.90 7.38 -23.29
CA LEU A 329 -3.87 7.60 -21.86
C LEU A 329 -3.92 9.12 -21.63
N THR A 330 -5.10 9.61 -21.23
CA THR A 330 -5.28 11.02 -20.90
C THR A 330 -4.79 11.26 -19.48
N LEU A 331 -3.87 12.19 -19.31
CA LEU A 331 -3.43 12.61 -17.99
C LEU A 331 -4.43 13.64 -17.41
N PRO A 332 -4.71 13.60 -16.09
CA PRO A 332 -5.46 14.66 -15.43
C PRO A 332 -4.78 16.02 -15.62
N PRO A 333 -5.54 17.14 -15.65
CA PRO A 333 -4.94 18.46 -15.63
C PRO A 333 -4.11 18.63 -14.34
N SER A 334 -2.90 19.16 -14.49
CA SER A 334 -1.99 19.53 -13.40
C SER A 334 -2.48 20.75 -12.64
#